data_AF-A0A6I4T0X9-F1
#
_entry.id   AF-A0A6I4T0X9-F1
#
_cell.length_a   1.000
_cell.length_b   1.000
_cell.length_c   1.000
_cell.angle_alpha   90.00
_cell.angle_beta   90.00
_cell.angle_gamma   90.00
#
_symmetry.space_group_name_H-M   'P 1'
#
loop_
_entity.id
_entity.type
_entity.pdbx_description
1 polymer ?
#
loop_
_entity_poly.entity_id
_entity_poly.type
_entity_poly.pdbx_seq_one_letter_code
_entity_poly.pdbx_strand_id
1 'polypeptide(L)'
;MKSALASLDEQQDRSEQMAEDGQQPSIELLDFSNPIGTNSLSVERHLSQSDLHVVRGFLAPADSVLLGATQPSVVVHKAEPFDMEWCPPGSDRLQTRRVEFGDVHINPGNTPFFQRWRERPFILRMALEPSLIDRIGEETFGRNSSSLETLVAIRDERLLTAARASRDEIRETADGSKLVTEHLGVLIAVHLYRSD
;
A
#
# COMPACT_ATOMS: atom_id res chain seq x y z
N MET A 1 -40.66 -4.05 -22.78
CA MET A 1 -39.84 -5.26 -23.01
C MET A 1 -38.54 -5.03 -23.79
N LYS A 2 -38.41 -4.01 -24.66
CA LYS A 2 -37.14 -3.70 -25.37
C LYS A 2 -36.03 -3.08 -24.51
N SER A 3 -36.36 -2.52 -23.34
CA SER A 3 -35.40 -1.80 -22.49
C SER A 3 -34.52 -2.70 -21.59
N ALA A 4 -34.94 -3.94 -21.31
CA ALA A 4 -34.20 -4.86 -20.44
C ALA A 4 -33.13 -5.67 -21.21
N LEU A 5 -33.31 -5.84 -22.52
CA LEU A 5 -32.32 -6.52 -23.38
C LEU A 5 -31.13 -5.61 -23.68
N ALA A 6 -31.36 -4.30 -23.85
CA ALA A 6 -30.28 -3.33 -24.08
C ALA A 6 -29.35 -3.16 -22.86
N SER A 7 -29.85 -3.28 -21.63
CA SER A 7 -29.00 -3.20 -20.44
C SER A 7 -28.21 -4.48 -20.16
N LEU A 8 -28.63 -5.61 -20.71
CA LEU A 8 -27.90 -6.87 -20.64
C LEU A 8 -26.77 -6.89 -21.68
N ASP A 9 -27.04 -6.41 -22.90
CA ASP A 9 -26.01 -6.24 -23.93
C ASP A 9 -24.94 -5.23 -23.50
N GLU A 10 -25.29 -4.10 -22.88
CA GLU A 10 -24.31 -3.13 -22.34
C GLU A 10 -23.51 -3.65 -21.14
N GLN A 11 -24.06 -4.56 -20.34
CA GLN A 11 -23.32 -5.22 -19.26
C GLN A 11 -22.41 -6.35 -19.78
N GLN A 12 -22.81 -7.01 -20.86
CA GLN A 12 -22.04 -8.05 -21.52
C GLN A 12 -20.86 -7.47 -22.31
N ASP A 13 -21.09 -6.37 -23.04
CA ASP A 13 -20.05 -5.62 -23.76
C ASP A 13 -19.01 -5.00 -22.80
N ARG A 14 -19.43 -4.59 -21.59
CA ARG A 14 -18.53 -4.06 -20.55
C ARG A 14 -17.71 -5.12 -19.81
N SER A 15 -18.26 -6.32 -19.64
CA SER A 15 -17.50 -7.45 -19.10
C SER A 15 -16.52 -8.01 -20.13
N GLU A 16 -16.83 -7.88 -21.43
CA GLU A 16 -15.93 -8.16 -22.54
C GLU A 16 -14.81 -7.10 -22.68
N GLN A 17 -15.09 -5.82 -22.39
CA GLN A 17 -14.08 -4.76 -22.46
C GLN A 17 -13.07 -4.74 -21.30
N MET A 18 -13.41 -5.34 -20.15
CA MET A 18 -12.42 -5.69 -19.11
C MET A 18 -11.61 -6.95 -19.46
N ALA A 19 -12.08 -7.73 -20.43
CA ALA A 19 -11.48 -9.01 -20.86
C ALA A 19 -10.61 -8.87 -22.11
N GLU A 20 -10.38 -7.67 -22.66
CA GLU A 20 -9.54 -7.46 -23.85
C GLU A 20 -8.05 -7.80 -23.63
N ASP A 21 -7.60 -8.08 -22.40
CA ASP A 21 -6.27 -8.67 -22.11
C ASP A 21 -6.31 -10.07 -21.44
N GLY A 22 -7.48 -10.69 -21.29
CA GLY A 22 -7.65 -12.13 -21.03
C GLY A 22 -7.04 -12.74 -19.75
N GLN A 23 -6.31 -12.00 -18.92
CA GLN A 23 -5.65 -12.53 -17.73
C GLN A 23 -6.36 -12.04 -16.46
N GLN A 24 -6.95 -12.96 -15.69
CA GLN A 24 -7.42 -12.63 -14.34
C GLN A 24 -6.24 -12.07 -13.52
N PRO A 25 -6.43 -10.96 -12.76
CA PRO A 25 -5.36 -10.41 -11.94
C PRO A 25 -4.85 -11.46 -10.95
N SER A 26 -3.52 -11.56 -10.82
CA SER A 26 -2.95 -12.32 -9.71
C SER A 26 -3.31 -11.64 -8.39
N ILE A 27 -3.49 -12.44 -7.33
CA ILE A 27 -3.71 -11.92 -5.98
C ILE A 27 -2.42 -12.09 -5.19
N GLU A 28 -1.89 -11.00 -4.67
CA GLU A 28 -0.70 -11.00 -3.82
C GLU A 28 -1.00 -10.25 -2.51
N LEU A 29 -0.92 -10.98 -1.40
CA LEU A 29 -1.00 -10.41 -0.06
C LEU A 29 0.38 -10.51 0.60
N LEU A 30 1.04 -9.36 0.73
CA LEU A 30 2.41 -9.29 1.24
C LEU A 30 2.43 -9.31 2.77
N ASP A 31 3.25 -10.18 3.35
CA ASP A 31 3.53 -10.18 4.79
C ASP A 31 4.89 -9.51 5.06
N PHE A 32 4.85 -8.34 5.70
CA PHE A 32 6.05 -7.56 5.99
C PHE A 32 6.73 -7.92 7.30
N SER A 33 6.11 -8.75 8.14
CA SER A 33 6.76 -9.30 9.34
C SER A 33 7.90 -10.24 8.95
N ASN A 34 7.72 -10.97 7.84
CA ASN A 34 8.68 -11.86 7.24
C ASN A 34 8.72 -11.68 5.71
N PRO A 35 9.28 -10.56 5.21
CA PRO A 35 9.14 -10.18 3.82
C PRO A 35 9.99 -11.07 2.91
N ILE A 36 9.32 -11.83 2.05
CA ILE A 36 9.93 -12.59 0.96
C ILE A 36 9.71 -11.89 -0.38
N GLY A 37 10.66 -12.06 -1.31
CA GLY A 37 10.46 -11.58 -2.68
C GLY A 37 9.27 -12.29 -3.34
N THR A 38 8.44 -11.53 -4.04
CA THR A 38 7.29 -12.02 -4.80
C THR A 38 7.40 -11.61 -6.27
N ASN A 39 6.39 -11.93 -7.08
CA ASN A 39 6.34 -11.45 -8.46
C ASN A 39 6.25 -9.92 -8.51
N SER A 40 5.52 -9.31 -7.56
CA SER A 40 5.32 -7.86 -7.52
C SER A 40 6.37 -7.11 -6.68
N LEU A 41 7.08 -7.77 -5.75
CA LEU A 41 8.03 -7.11 -4.83
C LEU A 41 9.40 -7.79 -4.80
N SER A 42 10.45 -7.02 -5.06
CA SER A 42 11.84 -7.38 -4.77
C SER A 42 12.31 -6.70 -3.49
N VAL A 43 12.73 -7.47 -2.49
CA VAL A 43 13.22 -6.97 -1.20
C VAL A 43 14.74 -6.82 -1.24
N GLU A 44 15.25 -5.61 -1.04
CA GLU A 44 16.70 -5.35 -0.93
C GLU A 44 17.18 -5.36 0.51
N ARG A 45 16.40 -4.75 1.41
CA ARG A 45 16.64 -4.74 2.85
C ARG A 45 15.32 -4.74 3.58
N HIS A 46 15.32 -5.34 4.77
CA HIS A 46 14.21 -5.22 5.69
C HIS A 46 14.73 -5.03 7.13
N LEU A 47 13.89 -4.44 7.96
CA LEU A 47 14.02 -4.37 9.41
C LEU A 47 12.66 -4.71 10.00
N SER A 48 12.60 -5.73 10.85
CA SER A 48 11.41 -6.06 11.64
C SER A 48 11.77 -5.93 13.11
N GLN A 49 11.25 -4.89 13.77
CA GLN A 49 11.46 -4.68 15.20
C GLN A 49 10.18 -4.23 15.88
N SER A 50 9.78 -4.97 16.91
CA SER A 50 8.54 -4.73 17.66
C SER A 50 7.35 -4.65 16.71
N ASP A 51 6.62 -3.53 16.70
CA ASP A 51 5.37 -3.36 15.96
C ASP A 51 5.53 -2.64 14.61
N LEU A 52 6.76 -2.40 14.15
CA LEU A 52 7.06 -1.74 12.89
C LEU A 52 8.01 -2.58 12.03
N HIS A 53 7.58 -2.79 10.78
CA HIS A 53 8.37 -3.43 9.73
C HIS A 53 8.69 -2.43 8.65
N VAL A 54 9.96 -2.31 8.31
CA VAL A 54 10.45 -1.41 7.27
C VAL A 54 11.05 -2.25 6.16
N VAL A 55 10.54 -2.08 4.94
CA VAL A 55 11.03 -2.79 3.75
C VAL A 55 11.49 -1.79 2.71
N ARG A 56 12.70 -2.03 2.19
CA ARG A 56 13.30 -1.29 1.10
C ARG A 56 13.41 -2.21 -0.11
N GLY A 57 12.92 -1.78 -1.26
CA GLY A 57 12.86 -2.66 -2.41
C GLY A 57 12.35 -2.00 -3.68
N PHE A 58 12.04 -2.82 -4.67
CA PHE A 58 11.46 -2.40 -5.94
C PHE A 58 10.14 -3.13 -6.18
N LEU A 59 9.16 -2.42 -6.73
CA LEU A 59 8.02 -3.08 -7.34
C LEU A 59 8.41 -3.53 -8.75
N ALA A 60 8.08 -4.77 -9.10
CA ALA A 60 8.19 -5.22 -10.49
C ALA A 60 7.02 -4.65 -11.31
N PRO A 61 7.18 -4.42 -12.62
CA PRO A 61 6.06 -4.08 -13.49
C PRO A 61 4.93 -5.10 -13.36
N ALA A 62 3.69 -4.62 -13.35
CA ALA A 62 2.50 -5.45 -13.21
C ALA A 62 1.41 -4.97 -14.16
N ASP A 63 1.06 -5.81 -15.14
CA ASP A 63 -0.01 -5.51 -16.10
C ASP A 63 -1.42 -5.67 -15.48
N SER A 64 -1.55 -6.44 -14.39
CA SER A 64 -2.81 -6.62 -13.66
C SER A 64 -2.55 -7.38 -12.34
N VAL A 65 -2.67 -6.71 -11.19
CA VAL A 65 -2.50 -7.36 -9.88
C VAL A 65 -3.50 -6.82 -8.85
N LEU A 66 -4.05 -7.73 -8.03
CA LEU A 66 -4.71 -7.41 -6.77
C LEU A 66 -3.66 -7.47 -5.66
N LEU A 67 -2.99 -6.34 -5.43
CA LEU A 67 -1.88 -6.24 -4.48
C LEU A 67 -2.36 -5.65 -3.15
N GLY A 68 -2.00 -6.32 -2.06
CA GLY A 68 -2.29 -5.88 -0.70
C GLY A 68 -1.17 -6.24 0.27
N ALA A 69 -1.45 -6.03 1.54
CA ALA A 69 -0.56 -6.34 2.65
C ALA A 69 -1.36 -7.02 3.77
N THR A 70 -0.79 -7.93 4.55
CA THR A 70 -1.44 -8.43 5.77
C THR A 70 -1.49 -7.33 6.84
N GLN A 71 -0.43 -6.51 6.92
CA GLN A 71 -0.34 -5.36 7.80
C GLN A 71 -0.88 -4.07 7.15
N PRO A 72 -1.51 -3.18 7.92
CA PRO A 72 -1.68 -1.78 7.54
C PRO A 72 -0.32 -1.15 7.23
N SER A 73 -0.19 -0.46 6.10
CA SER A 73 1.11 -0.02 5.62
C SER A 73 1.08 1.30 4.84
N VAL A 74 2.23 1.97 4.90
CA VAL A 74 2.53 3.20 4.18
C VAL A 74 3.67 2.92 3.21
N VAL A 75 3.48 3.23 1.93
CA VAL A 75 4.52 3.12 0.88
C VAL A 75 4.94 4.51 0.46
N VAL A 76 6.25 4.76 0.44
CA VAL A 76 6.82 6.01 -0.09
C VAL A 76 7.63 5.72 -1.34
N HIS A 77 7.29 6.39 -2.44
CA HIS A 77 7.98 6.25 -3.72
C HIS A 77 9.23 7.13 -3.77
N LYS A 78 10.33 6.56 -4.23
CA LYS A 78 11.66 7.21 -4.25
C LYS A 78 12.34 7.08 -5.61
N ALA A 79 11.55 6.92 -6.67
CA ALA A 79 12.00 6.70 -8.05
C ALA A 79 11.62 7.86 -8.99
N GLU A 80 11.95 7.69 -10.26
CA GLU A 80 11.43 8.55 -11.33
C GLU A 80 9.90 8.48 -11.38
N PRO A 81 9.23 9.58 -11.75
CA PRO A 81 7.78 9.60 -11.78
C PRO A 81 7.22 8.66 -12.84
N PHE A 82 6.11 8.00 -12.52
CA PHE A 82 5.46 7.01 -13.39
C PHE A 82 3.94 7.08 -13.27
N ASP A 83 3.22 6.53 -14.25
CA ASP A 83 1.77 6.49 -14.20
C ASP A 83 1.32 5.15 -13.62
N MET A 84 0.43 5.23 -12.63
CA MET A 84 -0.17 4.09 -12.00
C MET A 84 -1.67 4.13 -12.20
N GLU A 85 -2.22 2.97 -12.55
CA GLU A 85 -3.65 2.75 -12.56
C GLU A 85 -4.07 1.88 -11.39
N TRP A 86 -5.26 2.16 -10.85
CA TRP A 86 -5.79 1.41 -9.72
C TRP A 86 -7.31 1.55 -9.62
N CYS A 87 -7.95 0.61 -8.93
CA CYS A 87 -9.35 0.74 -8.54
C CYS A 87 -9.43 0.82 -7.01
N PRO A 88 -10.23 1.75 -6.44
CA PRO A 88 -10.51 1.74 -5.01
C PRO A 88 -11.08 0.39 -4.57
N PRO A 89 -10.78 -0.10 -3.35
CA PRO A 89 -11.39 -1.31 -2.82
C PRO A 89 -12.92 -1.29 -2.94
N GLY A 90 -13.51 -2.35 -3.50
CA GLY A 90 -14.95 -2.45 -3.71
C GLY A 90 -15.50 -1.66 -4.91
N SER A 91 -14.64 -1.02 -5.71
CA SER A 91 -15.02 -0.32 -6.94
C SER A 91 -14.36 -0.96 -8.16
N ASP A 92 -15.07 -0.94 -9.29
CA ASP A 92 -14.57 -1.26 -10.63
C ASP A 92 -14.08 0.00 -11.39
N ARG A 93 -14.18 1.18 -10.77
CA ARG A 93 -13.82 2.44 -11.39
C ARG A 93 -12.30 2.61 -11.42
N LEU A 94 -11.74 2.38 -12.60
CA LEU A 94 -10.33 2.64 -12.89
C LEU A 94 -10.00 4.12 -12.69
N GLN A 95 -8.93 4.37 -11.95
CA GLN A 95 -8.31 5.66 -11.76
C GLN A 95 -6.87 5.63 -12.25
N THR A 96 -6.41 6.74 -12.81
CA THR A 96 -5.01 6.94 -13.16
C THR A 96 -4.45 8.08 -12.32
N ARG A 97 -3.24 7.87 -11.78
CA ARG A 97 -2.47 8.87 -11.04
C ARG A 97 -1.03 8.81 -11.48
N ARG A 98 -0.44 9.99 -11.70
CA ARG A 98 1.00 10.12 -11.82
C ARG A 98 1.59 10.07 -10.42
N VAL A 99 2.39 9.05 -10.15
CA VAL A 99 3.14 8.87 -8.91
C VAL A 99 4.47 9.59 -9.06
N GLU A 100 4.72 10.53 -8.18
CA GLU A 100 5.87 11.40 -8.18
C GLU A 100 6.81 11.07 -7.01
N PHE A 101 8.05 11.57 -7.05
CA PHE A 101 9.00 11.35 -5.96
C PHE A 101 8.45 11.87 -4.62
N GLY A 102 8.48 11.02 -3.59
CA GLY A 102 7.98 11.31 -2.26
C GLY A 102 6.48 11.11 -2.07
N ASP A 103 5.73 10.74 -3.11
CA ASP A 103 4.32 10.38 -2.97
C ASP A 103 4.16 9.16 -2.06
N VAL A 104 3.02 9.13 -1.38
CA VAL A 104 2.67 8.15 -0.37
C VAL A 104 1.44 7.36 -0.78
N HIS A 105 1.47 6.05 -0.56
CA HIS A 105 0.28 5.20 -0.57
C HIS A 105 -0.02 4.73 0.85
N ILE A 106 -1.29 4.63 1.20
CA ILE A 106 -1.78 4.02 2.44
C ILE A 106 -2.61 2.80 2.06
N ASN A 107 -2.27 1.65 2.64
CA ASN A 107 -3.04 0.41 2.52
C ASN A 107 -3.53 0.00 3.93
N PRO A 108 -4.84 -0.12 4.17
CA PRO A 108 -5.41 -0.49 5.47
C PRO A 108 -5.10 -1.91 5.97
N GLY A 109 -4.38 -2.73 5.20
CA GLY A 109 -4.17 -4.14 5.50
C GLY A 109 -5.36 -5.00 5.09
N ASN A 110 -5.09 -6.26 4.76
CA ASN A 110 -6.03 -7.31 4.34
C ASN A 110 -7.02 -6.90 3.23
N THR A 111 -6.72 -5.82 2.52
CA THR A 111 -7.58 -5.22 1.49
C THR A 111 -6.76 -5.08 0.20
N PRO A 112 -6.50 -6.19 -0.51
CA PRO A 112 -5.86 -6.12 -1.81
C PRO A 112 -6.78 -5.39 -2.79
N PHE A 113 -6.19 -4.54 -3.62
CA PHE A 113 -6.93 -3.76 -4.61
C PHE A 113 -6.20 -3.77 -5.95
N PHE A 114 -6.95 -3.53 -7.02
CA PHE A 114 -6.43 -3.59 -8.38
C PHE A 114 -5.41 -2.48 -8.58
N GLN A 115 -4.25 -2.85 -9.14
CA GLN A 115 -3.16 -1.95 -9.46
C GLN A 115 -2.49 -2.41 -10.76
N ARG A 116 -2.03 -1.44 -11.56
CA ARG A 116 -1.27 -1.64 -12.80
C ARG A 116 -0.24 -0.53 -12.99
N TRP A 117 0.98 -0.91 -13.35
CA TRP A 117 2.07 0.01 -13.67
C TRP A 117 3.15 -0.70 -14.51
N ARG A 118 3.89 0.04 -15.33
CA ARG A 118 4.87 -0.54 -16.29
C ARG A 118 6.31 -0.39 -15.82
N GLU A 119 6.55 0.54 -14.92
CA GLU A 119 7.86 0.90 -14.44
C GLU A 119 8.31 -0.02 -13.30
N ARG A 120 9.56 0.11 -12.89
CA ARG A 120 10.12 -0.63 -11.75
C ARG A 120 10.45 0.33 -10.61
N PRO A 121 9.44 0.92 -9.94
CA PRO A 121 9.70 1.98 -8.97
C PRO A 121 10.37 1.42 -7.71
N PHE A 122 11.34 2.18 -7.22
CA PHE A 122 11.99 2.00 -5.94
C PHE A 122 11.12 2.55 -4.80
N ILE A 123 10.89 1.73 -3.77
CA ILE A 123 10.00 2.05 -2.65
C ILE A 123 10.69 1.89 -1.29
N LEU A 124 10.17 2.64 -0.32
CA LEU A 124 10.31 2.31 1.09
C LEU A 124 8.91 2.12 1.67
N ARG A 125 8.66 0.95 2.27
CA ARG A 125 7.41 0.65 2.95
C ARG A 125 7.61 0.58 4.45
N MET A 126 6.62 1.07 5.19
CA MET A 126 6.50 0.98 6.64
C MET A 126 5.18 0.29 6.94
N ALA A 127 5.22 -0.90 7.54
CA ALA A 127 4.06 -1.71 7.87
C ALA A 127 3.95 -1.85 9.39
N LEU A 128 2.74 -1.65 9.92
CA LEU A 128 2.48 -1.67 11.35
C LEU A 128 1.82 -2.98 11.75
N GLU A 129 2.20 -3.55 12.88
CA GLU A 129 1.46 -4.68 13.45
C GLU A 129 0.01 -4.26 13.73
N PRO A 130 -1.00 -5.05 13.32
CA PRO A 130 -2.41 -4.73 13.53
C PRO A 130 -2.74 -4.42 15.00
N SER A 131 -2.11 -5.15 15.93
CA SER A 131 -2.27 -4.94 17.38
C SER A 131 -1.89 -3.52 17.84
N LEU A 132 -0.85 -2.93 17.28
CA LEU A 132 -0.42 -1.57 17.63
C LEU A 132 -1.40 -0.53 17.11
N ILE A 133 -1.74 -0.61 15.82
CA ILE A 133 -2.57 0.39 15.16
C ILE A 133 -4.02 0.29 15.62
N ASP A 134 -4.55 -0.90 15.89
CA ASP A 134 -5.88 -1.07 16.47
C ASP A 134 -5.92 -0.52 17.90
N ARG A 135 -4.94 -0.86 18.74
CA ARG A 135 -4.86 -0.32 20.11
C ARG A 135 -4.84 1.21 20.13
N ILE A 136 -3.98 1.84 19.31
CA ILE A 136 -3.90 3.31 19.23
C ILE A 136 -5.21 3.91 18.72
N GLY A 137 -5.79 3.29 17.69
CA GLY A 137 -7.08 3.71 17.14
C GLY A 137 -8.19 3.69 18.18
N GLU A 138 -8.30 2.59 18.92
CA GLU A 138 -9.38 2.37 19.86
C GLU A 138 -9.22 3.27 21.09
N GLU A 139 -8.02 3.30 21.68
CA GLU A 139 -7.75 4.06 22.91
C GLU A 139 -7.80 5.58 22.70
N THR A 140 -7.43 6.08 21.51
CA THR A 140 -7.29 7.53 21.26
C THR A 140 -8.38 8.11 20.37
N PHE A 141 -8.90 7.34 19.41
CA PHE A 141 -9.79 7.85 18.35
C PHE A 141 -11.15 7.13 18.28
N GLY A 142 -11.35 6.03 19.02
CA GLY A 142 -12.54 5.19 18.93
C GLY A 142 -12.71 4.50 17.57
N ARG A 143 -11.60 4.25 16.86
CA ARG A 143 -11.54 3.64 15.52
C ARG A 143 -10.58 2.43 15.52
N ASN A 144 -10.52 1.67 14.43
CA ASN A 144 -9.51 0.62 14.24
C ASN A 144 -8.96 0.63 12.80
N SER A 145 -8.01 -0.25 12.48
CA SER A 145 -7.33 -0.26 11.18
C SER A 145 -8.28 -0.40 9.98
N SER A 146 -9.43 -1.06 10.15
CA SER A 146 -10.43 -1.21 9.07
C SER A 146 -11.15 0.10 8.71
N SER A 147 -11.02 1.14 9.53
CA SER A 147 -11.55 2.47 9.23
C SER A 147 -10.66 3.29 8.31
N LEU A 148 -9.39 2.90 8.13
CA LEU A 148 -8.45 3.64 7.29
C LEU A 148 -8.83 3.50 5.82
N GLU A 149 -8.67 4.57 5.05
CA GLU A 149 -8.89 4.54 3.61
C GLU A 149 -7.64 4.09 2.82
N THR A 150 -7.87 3.39 1.71
CA THR A 150 -6.82 3.17 0.71
C THR A 150 -6.58 4.46 -0.05
N LEU A 151 -5.38 5.03 0.10
CA LEU A 151 -4.96 6.26 -0.57
C LEU A 151 -3.77 5.99 -1.48
N VAL A 152 -3.77 6.58 -2.67
CA VAL A 152 -2.74 6.38 -3.71
C VAL A 152 -2.24 7.73 -4.20
N ALA A 153 -0.91 7.84 -4.34
CA ALA A 153 -0.20 9.02 -4.81
C ALA A 153 -0.56 10.34 -4.07
N ILE A 154 -0.62 10.30 -2.74
CA ILE A 154 -0.89 11.51 -1.93
C ILE A 154 0.41 12.16 -1.44
N ARG A 155 0.33 13.46 -1.13
CA ARG A 155 1.43 14.22 -0.50
C ARG A 155 1.23 14.26 1.01
N ASP A 156 2.20 13.71 1.74
CA ASP A 156 2.22 13.75 3.20
C ASP A 156 3.66 13.90 3.71
N GLU A 157 4.02 15.12 4.11
CA GLU A 157 5.36 15.44 4.59
C GLU A 157 5.72 14.77 5.92
N ARG A 158 4.72 14.42 6.74
CA ARG A 158 4.96 13.76 8.02
C ARG A 158 5.29 12.29 7.80
N LEU A 159 4.53 11.61 6.95
CA LEU A 159 4.83 10.24 6.52
C LEU A 159 6.15 10.16 5.74
N LEU A 160 6.45 11.16 4.90
CA LEU A 160 7.74 11.25 4.22
C LEU A 160 8.91 11.43 5.21
N THR A 161 8.72 12.23 6.25
CA THR A 161 9.72 12.41 7.31
C THR A 161 9.93 11.12 8.11
N ALA A 162 8.85 10.45 8.51
CA ALA A 162 8.92 9.14 9.16
C ALA A 162 9.64 8.10 8.28
N ALA A 163 9.35 8.08 6.97
CA ALA A 163 10.03 7.23 6.01
C ALA A 163 11.53 7.54 5.83
N ARG A 164 11.98 8.76 6.13
CA ARG A 164 13.43 9.07 6.14
C ARG A 164 14.07 8.50 7.40
N ALA A 165 13.47 8.71 8.57
CA ALA A 165 13.95 8.15 9.83
C ALA A 165 14.01 6.60 9.79
N SER A 166 12.94 5.94 9.34
CA SER A 166 12.89 4.48 9.19
C SER A 166 13.96 3.93 8.23
N ARG A 167 14.34 4.69 7.19
CA ARG A 167 15.43 4.33 6.27
C ARG A 167 16.80 4.42 6.94
N ASP A 168 16.96 5.28 7.93
CA ASP A 168 18.26 5.41 8.60
C ASP A 168 18.42 4.24 9.60
N GLU A 169 17.34 3.85 10.29
CA GLU A 169 17.30 2.64 11.15
C GLU A 169 17.58 1.33 10.40
N ILE A 170 17.06 1.15 9.16
CA ILE A 170 17.35 -0.06 8.35
C ILE A 170 18.83 -0.16 7.91
N ARG A 171 19.59 0.94 8.01
CA ARG A 171 21.01 1.02 7.61
C ARG A 171 21.93 0.86 8.81
N GLU A 172 21.54 1.43 9.93
CA GLU A 172 22.33 1.57 11.14
C GLU A 172 21.65 0.79 12.26
N THR A 173 21.84 -0.53 12.29
CA THR A 173 21.38 -1.34 13.44
C THR A 173 22.30 -1.08 14.63
N ALA A 174 22.09 0.05 15.29
CA ALA A 174 22.84 0.54 16.44
C ALA A 174 22.10 0.30 17.76
N ASP A 175 22.80 0.48 18.87
CA ASP A 175 22.21 0.46 20.21
C ASP A 175 21.07 1.48 20.30
N GLY A 176 19.88 1.02 20.71
CA GLY A 176 18.68 1.86 20.82
C GLY A 176 17.78 1.90 19.57
N SER A 177 18.18 1.29 18.45
CA SER A 177 17.37 1.22 17.21
C SER A 177 15.96 0.67 17.45
N LYS A 178 15.83 -0.30 18.37
CA LYS A 178 14.53 -0.83 18.80
C LYS A 178 13.61 0.22 19.37
N LEU A 179 14.10 1.05 20.30
CA LEU A 179 13.30 2.11 20.92
C LEU A 179 12.91 3.16 19.89
N VAL A 180 13.81 3.52 18.97
CA VAL A 180 13.50 4.47 17.89
C VAL A 180 12.40 3.91 16.98
N THR A 181 12.55 2.65 16.55
CA THR A 181 11.58 1.97 15.67
C THR A 181 10.20 1.83 16.32
N GLU A 182 10.15 1.53 17.62
CA GLU A 182 8.89 1.52 18.40
C GLU A 182 8.19 2.88 18.40
N HIS A 183 8.92 3.97 18.68
CA HIS A 183 8.34 5.31 18.70
C HIS A 183 7.92 5.77 17.29
N LEU A 184 8.67 5.39 16.25
CA LEU A 184 8.27 5.63 14.87
C LEU A 184 6.96 4.92 14.55
N GLY A 185 6.79 3.67 14.97
CA GLY A 185 5.54 2.93 14.80
C GLY A 185 4.34 3.67 15.41
N VAL A 186 4.48 4.13 16.66
CA VAL A 186 3.45 4.93 17.34
C VAL A 186 3.14 6.23 16.60
N LEU A 187 4.18 6.97 16.18
CA LEU A 187 4.01 8.24 15.47
C LEU A 187 3.27 8.07 14.15
N ILE A 188 3.60 7.03 13.38
CA ILE A 188 2.94 6.71 12.11
C ILE A 188 1.48 6.33 12.39
N ALA A 189 1.21 5.43 13.34
CA ALA A 189 -0.15 4.98 13.68
C ALA A 189 -1.04 6.16 14.10
N VAL A 190 -0.57 7.03 14.99
CA VAL A 190 -1.30 8.24 15.42
C VAL A 190 -1.56 9.19 14.24
N HIS A 191 -0.59 9.33 13.34
CA HIS A 191 -0.73 10.23 12.19
C HIS A 191 -1.75 9.72 11.17
N LEU A 192 -1.82 8.39 10.95
CA LEU A 192 -2.81 7.78 10.06
C LEU A 192 -4.24 8.08 10.51
N TYR A 193 -4.57 7.96 11.80
CA TYR A 193 -5.92 8.28 12.30
C TYR A 193 -6.24 9.77 12.37
N ARG A 194 -5.24 10.65 12.34
CA ARG A 194 -5.45 12.11 12.35
C ARG A 194 -5.72 12.71 10.99
N SER A 195 -5.27 12.02 9.95
CA SER A 195 -5.27 12.53 8.57
C SER A 195 -6.41 11.95 7.74
N ASP A 196 -7.36 11.32 8.42
CA ASP A 196 -8.53 10.60 7.92
C ASP A 196 -9.83 11.33 8.33
#